data_AF-A0A9P1HD40-F1
#
_entry.id   AF-A0A9P1HD40-F1
#
_cell.length_a   1.000
_cell.length_b   1.000
_cell.length_c   1.000
_cell.angle_alpha   90.00
_cell.angle_beta   90.00
_cell.angle_gamma   90.00
#
_symmetry.space_group_name_H-M   'P 1'
#
loop_
_entity.id
_entity.type
_entity.pdbx_description
1 polymer ?
#
loop_
_entity_poly.entity_id
_entity_poly.type
_entity_poly.pdbx_seq_one_letter_code
_entity_poly.pdbx_strand_id
1 'polypeptide(L)' 'MKFSIYALVVGAAFAAATPLDMIDEIEASGEIPPLLWTGQIEIGGDNVTLTGSAEEIYNQIVAINPNYDDELGV' A
#
# COMPACT_ATOMS: atom_id res chain seq x y z
N MET A 1 45.69 -18.80 22.92
CA MET A 1 44.79 -19.85 22.40
C MET A 1 43.51 -19.86 23.21
N LYS A 2 42.35 -19.68 22.55
CA LYS A 2 41.02 -20.23 22.92
C LYS A 2 40.03 -19.82 21.83
N PHE A 3 39.35 -20.82 21.28
CA PHE A 3 38.50 -20.81 20.10
C PHE A 3 37.07 -20.32 20.37
N SER A 4 36.44 -19.78 19.33
CA SER A 4 35.03 -19.90 18.88
C SER A 4 33.88 -19.80 19.88
N ILE A 5 32.79 -19.14 19.46
CA ILE A 5 31.57 -19.80 18.97
C ILE A 5 30.63 -18.74 18.35
N TYR A 6 30.14 -19.07 17.15
CA TYR A 6 29.12 -18.36 16.39
C TYR A 6 27.78 -18.37 17.14
N ALA A 7 27.08 -17.23 17.17
CA ALA A 7 25.67 -17.17 17.58
C ALA A 7 24.81 -16.62 16.44
N LEU A 8 24.24 -17.60 15.72
CA LEU A 8 23.08 -17.58 14.85
C LEU A 8 21.91 -16.78 15.45
N VAL A 9 21.35 -15.79 14.73
CA VAL A 9 20.00 -15.29 15.02
C VAL A 9 19.20 -15.12 13.72
N VAL A 10 18.38 -16.15 13.52
CA VAL A 10 16.98 -16.17 13.05
C VAL A 10 16.62 -15.21 11.91
N GLY A 11 16.57 -15.78 10.69
CA GLY A 11 15.77 -15.20 9.61
C GLY A 11 14.30 -15.25 9.98
N ALA A 12 13.66 -14.09 10.12
CA ALA A 12 12.21 -14.00 10.15
C ALA A 12 11.70 -14.34 8.74
N ALA A 13 11.13 -15.53 8.57
CA ALA A 13 10.34 -15.83 7.39
C ALA A 13 9.08 -14.96 7.47
N PHE A 14 9.07 -13.85 6.74
CA PHE A 14 7.84 -13.12 6.47
C PHE A 14 7.03 -14.01 5.51
N ALA A 15 6.08 -14.77 6.07
CA ALA A 15 5.07 -15.44 5.28
C ALA A 15 4.19 -14.35 4.66
N ALA A 16 4.59 -13.86 3.49
CA ALA A 16 3.72 -13.06 2.65
C ALA A 16 2.58 -13.98 2.20
N ALA A 17 1.40 -13.84 2.82
CA ALA A 17 0.18 -14.36 2.24
C ALA A 17 0.11 -13.81 0.81
N THR A 18 0.19 -14.70 -0.18
CA THR A 18 0.23 -14.29 -1.58
C THR A 18 -1.12 -13.69 -1.93
N PRO A 19 -1.17 -12.51 -2.58
CA PRO A 19 -2.42 -11.84 -2.95
C PRO A 19 -3.31 -12.63 -3.93
N LEU A 20 -2.87 -13.81 -4.38
CA LEU A 20 -3.60 -14.66 -5.32
C LEU A 20 -4.83 -15.33 -4.70
N ASP A 21 -4.79 -15.72 -3.42
CA ASP A 21 -5.95 -16.36 -2.76
C ASP A 21 -7.12 -15.38 -2.54
N MET A 22 -6.87 -14.06 -2.57
CA MET A 22 -7.92 -13.04 -2.46
C MET A 22 -8.72 -12.88 -3.75
N ILE A 23 -8.14 -13.23 -4.91
CA ILE A 23 -8.78 -13.00 -6.22
C ILE A 23 -9.96 -13.96 -6.41
N ASP A 24 -9.83 -15.22 -5.96
CA ASP A 24 -10.87 -16.24 -6.12
C ASP A 24 -12.13 -15.94 -5.28
N GLU A 25 -12.01 -15.24 -4.14
CA GLU A 25 -13.16 -14.89 -3.29
C GLU A 25 -13.94 -13.67 -3.81
N ILE A 26 -13.29 -12.79 -4.58
CA ILE A 26 -13.90 -11.59 -5.18
C ILE A 26 -14.86 -11.95 -6.32
N GLU A 27 -14.57 -12.98 -7.12
CA GLU A 27 -15.45 -13.41 -8.22
C GLU A 27 -16.78 -14.02 -7.74
N ALA A 28 -16.87 -14.46 -6.47
CA ALA A 28 -18.05 -15.14 -5.94
C ALA A 28 -19.15 -14.19 -5.41
N SER A 29 -18.82 -12.93 -5.07
CA SER A 29 -19.77 -11.98 -4.47
C SER A 29 -20.41 -11.02 -5.47
N GLY A 30 -19.81 -10.82 -6.65
CA GLY A 30 -20.23 -9.79 -7.60
C GLY A 30 -20.00 -8.35 -7.13
N GLU A 31 -19.41 -8.16 -5.95
CA GLU A 31 -19.03 -6.86 -5.41
C GLU A 31 -17.58 -6.58 -5.76
N ILE A 32 -17.33 -5.52 -6.53
CA ILE A 32 -15.97 -5.07 -6.80
C ILE A 32 -15.42 -4.48 -5.49
N PRO A 33 -14.38 -5.08 -4.89
CA PRO A 33 -13.84 -4.56 -3.65
C PRO A 33 -13.27 -3.16 -3.86
N PRO A 34 -13.31 -2.29 -2.84
CA PRO A 34 -12.72 -0.96 -2.93
C PRO A 34 -11.22 -1.07 -3.24
N LEU A 35 -10.73 -0.18 -4.10
CA LEU A 35 -9.31 -0.06 -4.37
C LEU A 35 -8.61 0.46 -3.11
N LEU A 36 -7.36 0.03 -2.93
CA LEU A 36 -6.46 0.56 -1.92
C LEU A 36 -5.33 1.26 -2.64
N TRP A 37 -5.19 2.57 -2.40
CA TRP A 37 -4.12 3.38 -2.96
C TRP A 37 -3.22 3.88 -1.84
N THR A 38 -1.91 3.75 -2.01
CA THR A 38 -0.92 4.32 -1.08
C THR A 38 0.05 5.21 -1.84
N GLY A 39 0.14 6.48 -1.44
CA GLY A 39 1.02 7.43 -2.08
C GLY A 39 1.12 8.75 -1.32
N GLN A 40 1.95 9.65 -1.85
CA GLN A 40 2.11 11.00 -1.31
C GLN A 40 1.02 11.90 -1.89
N ILE A 41 0.35 12.66 -1.01
CA ILE A 41 -0.64 13.67 -1.41
C ILE A 41 0.01 15.04 -1.59
N GLU A 42 1.14 15.30 -0.94
CA GLU A 42 1.94 16.51 -1.09
C GLU A 42 3.38 16.13 -1.42
N ILE A 43 4.08 16.94 -2.22
CA ILE A 43 5.48 16.66 -2.57
C ILE A 43 6.35 16.61 -1.32
N GLY A 44 6.95 15.44 -1.05
CA GLY A 44 7.81 15.23 0.12
C GLY A 44 7.07 14.97 1.43
N GLY A 45 5.73 14.89 1.40
CA GLY A 45 4.90 14.49 2.53
C GLY A 45 4.96 13.00 2.84
N ASP A 46 4.32 12.59 3.93
CA ASP A 46 4.20 11.17 4.27
C ASP A 46 3.27 10.43 3.29
N ASN A 47 3.50 9.13 3.12
CA ASN A 47 2.56 8.28 2.38
C ASN A 47 1.27 8.08 3.17
N VAL A 48 0.15 8.19 2.47
CA VAL A 48 -1.19 8.00 3.02
C VAL A 48 -1.87 6.85 2.28
N THR A 49 -2.64 6.03 2.99
CA THR A 49 -3.42 4.95 2.41
C THR A 49 -4.89 5.37 2.34
N LEU A 50 -5.45 5.40 1.13
CA LEU A 50 -6.84 5.72 0.84
C LEU A 50 -7.56 4.51 0.28
N THR A 51 -8.87 4.44 0.49
CA THR A 51 -9.73 3.37 -0.02
C THR A 51 -10.97 3.93 -0.73
N GLY A 52 -11.44 3.21 -1.75
CA GLY A 52 -12.63 3.58 -2.53
C GLY A 52 -12.49 3.22 -4.00
N SER A 53 -13.38 3.75 -4.83
CA SER A 53 -13.19 3.80 -6.28
C SER A 53 -12.07 4.76 -6.66
N ALA A 54 -11.58 4.67 -7.91
CA ALA A 54 -10.54 5.60 -8.39
C ALA A 54 -11.00 7.07 -8.32
N GLU A 55 -12.28 7.34 -8.62
CA GLU A 55 -12.87 8.67 -8.51
C GLU A 55 -12.95 9.16 -7.06
N GLU A 56 -13.39 8.30 -6.12
CA GLU A 56 -13.44 8.64 -4.70
C GLU A 56 -12.05 8.88 -4.12
N ILE A 57 -11.06 8.09 -4.52
CA ILE A 57 -9.66 8.26 -4.09
C ILE A 57 -9.13 9.59 -4.63
N TYR A 58 -9.33 9.91 -5.91
CA TYR A 58 -8.91 11.20 -6.46
C TYR A 58 -9.61 12.37 -5.76
N ASN A 59 -10.92 12.28 -5.53
CA ASN A 59 -11.69 13.30 -4.80
C ASN A 59 -11.17 13.50 -3.36
N GLN A 60 -10.76 12.42 -2.69
CA GLN A 60 -10.10 12.52 -1.37
C GLN A 60 -8.74 13.23 -1.47
N ILE A 61 -7.93 12.90 -2.48
CA ILE A 61 -6.62 13.53 -2.71
C ILE A 61 -6.77 15.03 -2.94
N VAL A 62 -7.64 15.47 -3.86
CA VAL A 62 -7.84 16.90 -4.15
C VAL A 62 -8.54 17.67 -3.03
N ALA A 63 -9.33 17.00 -2.20
CA ALA A 63 -9.90 17.60 -0.99
C ALA A 63 -8.83 17.89 0.08
N ILE A 64 -7.78 17.06 0.14
CA ILE A 64 -6.65 17.25 1.06
C ILE A 64 -5.65 18.25 0.48
N ASN A 65 -5.28 18.10 -0.80
CA ASN A 65 -4.40 19.01 -1.53
C ASN A 65 -5.10 19.52 -2.81
N PRO A 66 -5.76 20.69 -2.76
CA PRO A 66 -6.42 21.27 -3.94
C PRO A 66 -5.49 21.61 -5.10
N ASN A 67 -4.17 21.70 -4.86
CA ASN A 67 -3.16 21.98 -5.88
C ASN A 67 -2.46 20.69 -6.37
N TYR A 68 -3.00 19.50 -6.07
CA TYR A 68 -2.36 18.22 -6.37
C TYR A 68 -1.95 18.09 -7.85
N ASP A 69 -2.84 18.47 -8.77
CA ASP A 69 -2.56 18.39 -10.21
C ASP A 69 -1.49 19.40 -10.64
N ASP A 70 -1.52 20.62 -10.08
CA ASP A 70 -0.51 21.65 -10.33
C ASP A 70 0.88 21.22 -9.85
N GLU A 71 0.95 20.55 -8.70
CA GLU A 71 2.19 20.01 -8.14
C GLU A 71 2.76 18.86 -9.00
N LEU A 72 1.89 18.06 -9.61
CA LEU A 72 2.28 16.99 -10.52
C LEU A 72 2.61 17.48 -11.93
N GLY A 73 2.25 18.72 -12.27
CA GLY A 73 2.50 19.33 -13.58
C GLY A 73 1.73 18.65 -14.72
N VAL A 74 0.55 18.13 -14.43
CA VAL A 74 -0.37 17.48 -15.38
C VAL A 74 -1.43 18.42 -15.93
#